data_AF-A0A015LUL1-F1
#
_entry.id   AF-A0A015LUL1-F1
#
_cell.length_a   1.000
_cell.length_b   1.000
_cell.length_c   1.000
_cell.angle_alpha   90.00
_cell.angle_beta   90.00
_cell.angle_gamma   90.00
#
_symmetry.space_group_name_H-M   'P 1'
#
loop_
_entity.id
_entity.type
_entity.pdbx_description
1 polymer ?
#
loop_
_entity_poly.entity_id
_entity_poly.type
_entity_poly.pdbx_seq_one_letter_code
_entity_poly.pdbx_strand_id
1 'polypeptide(L)'
;MAINSCLQNEKESGIITIYLNFISFYAKEFIQDLDFFQQLNKPIFPLVELRLQQFTSYIEMYRNSNDFGPSLENLIIQLRFNPNDFYAIFRLAFETAYSKFSAHIPNHPTRPLFHACQVFDPRYIHAGDLLRKNIRQYNIIKEFANPSDELLREWGIYCGLDNEFLGEIKLDQYWLNKATQLPILSNIALDYICLPISSCTVERSFSMYNSLLDNDRQSLSKDSLKGLSMLYFNGV
;
A
#
# COMPACT_ATOMS: atom_id res chain seq x y z
N MET A 1 26.89 31.60 -0.77
CA MET A 1 28.38 31.53 -0.69
C MET A 1 28.87 30.17 -0.18
N ALA A 2 28.23 29.56 0.83
CA ALA A 2 28.64 28.25 1.40
C ALA A 2 28.47 27.01 0.48
N ILE A 3 27.46 26.96 -0.39
CA ILE A 3 27.24 25.79 -1.27
C ILE A 3 28.29 25.73 -2.38
N ASN A 4 28.63 26.87 -3.01
CA ASN A 4 29.66 26.91 -4.06
C ASN A 4 31.05 26.56 -3.53
N SER A 5 31.40 26.93 -2.29
CA SER A 5 32.67 26.51 -1.69
C SER A 5 32.72 25.02 -1.38
N CYS A 6 31.59 24.43 -0.99
CA CYS A 6 31.46 22.99 -0.71
C CYS A 6 31.61 22.15 -2.00
N LEU A 7 31.03 22.62 -3.11
CA LEU A 7 31.17 21.98 -4.42
C LEU A 7 32.57 22.13 -5.05
N GLN A 8 33.37 23.11 -4.59
CA GLN A 8 34.77 23.29 -5.00
C GLN A 8 35.75 22.41 -4.21
N ASN A 9 35.33 21.88 -3.05
CA ASN A 9 36.12 20.91 -2.29
C ASN A 9 35.88 19.51 -2.85
N GLU A 10 36.89 18.93 -3.50
CA GLU A 10 36.80 17.60 -4.14
C GLU A 10 36.31 16.50 -3.19
N LYS A 11 36.71 16.57 -1.90
CA LYS A 11 36.30 15.58 -0.91
C LYS A 11 34.83 15.73 -0.53
N GLU A 12 34.37 16.94 -0.26
CA GLU A 12 32.96 17.19 0.08
C GLU A 12 32.03 16.91 -1.09
N SER A 13 32.43 17.34 -2.29
CA SER A 13 31.73 17.05 -3.54
C SER A 13 31.59 15.54 -3.76
N GLY A 14 32.66 14.76 -3.57
CA GLY A 14 32.61 13.30 -3.67
C GLY A 14 31.64 12.64 -2.69
N ILE A 15 31.61 13.08 -1.42
CA ILE A 15 30.65 12.59 -0.41
C ILE A 15 29.21 12.87 -0.87
N ILE A 16 28.93 14.09 -1.33
CA ILE A 16 27.60 14.48 -1.82
C ILE A 16 27.19 13.61 -3.02
N THR A 17 28.10 13.39 -3.97
CA THR A 17 27.85 12.51 -5.12
C THR A 17 27.48 11.10 -4.70
N ILE A 18 28.19 10.52 -3.71
CA ILE A 18 27.88 9.18 -3.19
C ILE A 18 26.47 9.14 -2.59
N TYR A 19 26.12 10.11 -1.75
CA TYR A 19 24.80 10.16 -1.11
C TYR A 19 23.67 10.36 -2.12
N LEU A 20 23.85 11.21 -3.13
CA LEU A 20 22.85 11.41 -4.19
C LEU A 20 22.61 10.12 -4.98
N ASN A 21 23.67 9.37 -5.30
CA ASN A 21 23.53 8.08 -5.99
C ASN A 21 22.86 7.03 -5.10
N PHE A 22 23.22 6.96 -3.81
CA PHE A 22 22.53 6.09 -2.85
C PHE A 22 21.03 6.38 -2.81
N ILE A 23 20.65 7.65 -2.63
CA ILE A 23 19.24 8.07 -2.63
C ILE A 23 18.59 7.69 -3.97
N SER A 24 19.24 7.98 -5.10
CA SER A 24 18.67 7.67 -6.42
C SER A 24 18.43 6.18 -6.65
N PHE A 25 19.29 5.30 -6.14
CA PHE A 25 19.14 3.86 -6.33
C PHE A 25 18.07 3.25 -5.43
N TYR A 26 17.93 3.75 -4.19
CA TYR A 26 17.07 3.12 -3.20
C TYR A 26 15.73 3.84 -2.96
N ALA A 27 15.62 5.13 -3.27
CA ALA A 27 14.37 5.86 -3.06
C ALA A 27 13.22 5.40 -3.98
N LYS A 28 13.54 4.71 -5.09
CA LYS A 28 12.54 4.28 -6.07
C LYS A 28 11.45 3.39 -5.46
N GLU A 29 11.81 2.43 -4.62
CA GLU A 29 10.83 1.55 -3.96
C GLU A 29 9.92 2.33 -3.01
N PHE A 30 10.49 3.25 -2.22
CA PHE A 30 9.72 4.14 -1.34
C PHE A 30 8.70 4.98 -2.11
N ILE A 31 9.09 5.52 -3.28
CA ILE A 31 8.20 6.30 -4.14
C ILE A 31 7.10 5.41 -4.71
N GLN A 32 7.44 4.22 -5.21
CA GLN A 32 6.45 3.29 -5.75
C GLN A 32 5.42 2.83 -4.70
N ASP A 33 5.86 2.59 -3.47
CA ASP A 33 4.96 2.28 -2.35
C ASP A 33 4.07 3.46 -1.99
N LEU A 34 4.66 4.66 -1.92
CA LEU A 34 3.88 5.87 -1.66
C LEU A 34 2.82 6.09 -2.74
N ASP A 35 3.19 5.96 -4.02
CA ASP A 35 2.28 6.07 -5.16
C ASP A 35 1.18 5.01 -5.08
N PHE A 36 1.52 3.78 -4.70
CA PHE A 36 0.54 2.71 -4.48
C PHE A 36 -0.50 3.08 -3.42
N PHE A 37 -0.07 3.54 -2.24
CA PHE A 37 -0.99 3.91 -1.15
C PHE A 37 -1.78 5.19 -1.41
N GLN A 38 -1.33 6.03 -2.34
CA GLN A 38 -2.02 7.26 -2.76
C GLN A 38 -3.05 7.04 -3.88
N GLN A 39 -3.12 5.85 -4.47
CA GLN A 39 -4.10 5.54 -5.51
C GLN A 39 -5.54 5.69 -4.97
N LEU A 40 -6.34 6.46 -5.70
CA LEU A 40 -7.75 6.70 -5.39
C LEU A 40 -8.64 5.86 -6.31
N ASN A 41 -9.79 5.42 -5.78
CA ASN A 41 -10.85 4.74 -6.54
C ASN A 41 -10.39 3.51 -7.34
N LYS A 42 -9.43 2.76 -6.80
CA LYS A 42 -8.93 1.53 -7.41
C LYS A 42 -9.16 0.33 -6.49
N PRO A 43 -9.44 -0.86 -7.06
CA PRO A 43 -9.74 -2.07 -6.28
C PRO A 43 -8.44 -2.71 -5.76
N ILE A 44 -7.65 -1.96 -4.97
CA ILE A 44 -6.30 -2.35 -4.54
C ILE A 44 -6.22 -2.67 -3.05
N PHE A 45 -7.31 -2.51 -2.30
CA PHE A 45 -7.35 -2.77 -0.86
C PHE A 45 -6.88 -4.19 -0.47
N PRO A 46 -7.22 -5.27 -1.21
CA PRO A 46 -6.74 -6.62 -0.93
C PRO A 46 -5.22 -6.78 -1.05
N LEU A 47 -4.54 -5.86 -1.73
CA LEU A 47 -3.10 -5.94 -2.01
C LEU A 47 -2.26 -5.21 -0.95
N VAL A 48 -2.90 -4.47 -0.03
CA VAL A 48 -2.23 -3.60 0.95
C VAL A 48 -1.32 -4.39 1.88
N GLU A 49 -1.80 -5.45 2.51
CA GLU A 49 -0.98 -6.22 3.48
C GLU A 49 0.22 -6.87 2.78
N LEU A 50 0.04 -7.41 1.58
CA LEU A 50 1.14 -7.97 0.79
C LEU A 50 2.19 -6.89 0.47
N ARG A 51 1.74 -5.69 0.07
CA ARG A 51 2.64 -4.57 -0.22
C ARG A 51 3.40 -4.13 1.03
N LEU A 52 2.74 -4.05 2.19
CA LEU A 52 3.38 -3.75 3.47
C LEU A 52 4.43 -4.80 3.85
N GLN A 53 4.16 -6.09 3.64
CA GLN A 53 5.11 -7.18 3.90
C GLN A 53 6.33 -7.11 2.96
N GLN A 54 6.12 -6.82 1.68
CA GLN A 54 7.20 -6.63 0.71
C GLN A 54 8.08 -5.44 1.09
N PHE A 55 7.47 -4.30 1.43
CA PHE A 55 8.20 -3.11 1.86
C PHE A 55 8.96 -3.32 3.18
N THR A 56 8.35 -4.05 4.13
CA THR A 56 9.03 -4.46 5.37
C THR A 56 10.29 -5.28 5.05
N SER A 57 10.15 -6.29 4.19
CA SER A 57 11.25 -7.16 3.78
C SER A 57 12.37 -6.38 3.07
N TYR A 58 11.99 -5.40 2.23
CA TYR A 58 12.94 -4.52 1.55
C TYR A 58 13.78 -3.70 2.53
N ILE A 59 13.15 -3.04 3.50
CA ILE A 59 13.86 -2.25 4.52
C ILE A 59 14.73 -3.18 5.38
N GLU A 60 14.20 -4.34 5.78
CA GLU A 60 14.92 -5.31 6.61
C GLU A 60 16.15 -5.90 5.91
N MET A 61 16.09 -6.09 4.60
CA MET A 61 17.23 -6.54 3.80
C MET A 61 18.38 -5.54 3.89
N TYR A 62 18.12 -4.25 3.67
CA TYR A 62 19.19 -3.24 3.59
C TYR A 62 19.69 -2.74 4.94
N ARG A 63 18.87 -2.72 6.00
CA ARG A 63 19.37 -2.42 7.35
C ARG A 63 20.40 -3.45 7.83
N ASN A 64 20.25 -4.70 7.38
CA ASN A 64 21.14 -5.82 7.72
C ASN A 64 22.20 -6.09 6.65
N SER A 65 22.25 -5.29 5.58
CA SER A 65 23.14 -5.56 4.45
C SER A 65 24.57 -5.13 4.71
N ASN A 66 25.50 -5.96 4.25
CA ASN A 66 26.92 -5.62 4.17
C ASN A 66 27.34 -5.14 2.77
N ASP A 67 26.40 -5.13 1.82
CA ASP A 67 26.62 -4.73 0.44
C ASP A 67 25.47 -3.85 -0.07
N PHE A 68 25.82 -2.85 -0.88
CA PHE A 68 24.89 -1.92 -1.53
C PHE A 68 25.07 -1.92 -3.06
N GLY A 69 25.55 -3.05 -3.57
CA GLY A 69 25.66 -3.34 -4.99
C GLY A 69 26.91 -2.73 -5.64
N PRO A 70 27.36 -3.35 -6.75
CA PRO A 70 28.64 -3.01 -7.36
C PRO A 70 28.69 -1.60 -7.93
N SER A 71 27.54 -1.04 -8.34
CA SER A 71 27.48 0.33 -8.87
C SER A 71 27.88 1.39 -7.83
N LEU A 72 27.40 1.28 -6.60
CA LEU A 72 27.79 2.19 -5.52
C LEU A 72 29.19 1.92 -5.03
N GLU A 73 29.57 0.64 -4.89
CA GLU A 73 30.91 0.28 -4.47
C GLU A 73 31.97 0.87 -5.42
N ASN A 74 31.79 0.66 -6.73
CA ASN A 74 32.69 1.19 -7.74
C ASN A 74 32.76 2.73 -7.72
N LEU A 75 31.62 3.41 -7.53
CA LEU A 75 31.58 4.87 -7.41
C LEU A 75 32.39 5.37 -6.19
N ILE A 76 32.21 4.72 -5.04
CA ILE A 76 32.91 5.11 -3.80
C ILE A 76 34.43 4.91 -3.97
N ILE A 77 34.85 3.79 -4.57
CA ILE A 77 36.26 3.50 -4.85
C ILE A 77 36.84 4.49 -5.87
N GLN A 78 36.11 4.81 -6.94
CA GLN A 78 36.53 5.79 -7.95
C GLN A 78 36.78 7.18 -7.36
N LEU A 79 35.94 7.57 -6.38
CA LEU A 79 36.08 8.82 -5.63
C LEU A 79 37.13 8.73 -4.51
N ARG A 80 37.90 7.63 -4.43
CA ARG A 80 39.00 7.37 -3.48
C ARG A 80 38.55 7.33 -2.02
N PHE A 81 37.34 6.83 -1.78
CA PHE A 81 36.80 6.59 -0.45
C PHE A 81 36.78 5.08 -0.11
N ASN A 82 36.63 4.77 1.18
CA ASN A 82 36.43 3.41 1.67
C ASN A 82 34.92 3.08 1.72
N PRO A 83 34.43 2.06 0.99
CA PRO A 83 33.02 1.66 1.02
C PRO A 83 32.44 1.41 2.41
N ASN A 84 33.23 0.81 3.32
CA ASN A 84 32.76 0.47 4.67
C ASN A 84 32.32 1.68 5.48
N ASP A 85 32.96 2.84 5.27
CA ASP A 85 32.60 4.08 5.97
C ASP A 85 31.20 4.56 5.57
N PHE A 86 30.79 4.31 4.32
CA PHE A 86 29.48 4.71 3.79
C PHE A 86 28.41 3.65 4.06
N TYR A 87 28.76 2.36 3.97
CA TYR A 87 27.80 1.28 4.23
C TYR A 87 27.23 1.34 5.65
N ALA A 88 28.03 1.77 6.63
CA ALA A 88 27.53 2.02 7.99
C ALA A 88 26.43 3.11 8.01
N ILE A 89 26.63 4.19 7.25
CA ILE A 89 25.67 5.30 7.14
C ILE A 89 24.41 4.86 6.39
N PHE A 90 24.58 4.07 5.31
CA PHE A 90 23.45 3.54 4.54
C PHE A 90 22.58 2.61 5.38
N ARG A 91 23.18 1.69 6.13
CA ARG A 91 22.45 0.85 7.10
C ARG A 91 21.71 1.70 8.12
N LEU A 92 22.34 2.75 8.67
CA LEU A 92 21.70 3.64 9.63
C LEU A 92 20.49 4.40 9.02
N ALA A 93 20.56 4.77 7.75
CA ALA A 93 19.43 5.37 7.04
C ALA A 93 18.25 4.38 6.95
N PHE A 94 18.51 3.11 6.60
CA PHE A 94 17.49 2.06 6.58
C PHE A 94 16.97 1.71 7.98
N GLU A 95 17.82 1.71 9.01
CA GLU A 95 17.41 1.54 10.41
C GLU A 95 16.47 2.66 10.85
N THR A 96 16.76 3.90 10.45
CA THR A 96 15.90 5.06 10.72
C THR A 96 14.54 4.92 10.02
N ALA A 97 14.55 4.46 8.76
CA ALA A 97 13.31 4.18 8.03
C ALA A 97 12.50 3.06 8.68
N TYR A 98 13.16 1.96 9.09
CA TYR A 98 12.52 0.85 9.81
C TYR A 98 11.91 1.30 11.13
N SER A 99 12.63 2.11 11.91
CA SER A 99 12.15 2.62 13.20
C SER A 99 10.88 3.46 13.02
N LYS A 100 10.82 4.31 11.98
CA LYS A 100 9.60 5.05 11.64
C LYS A 100 8.47 4.13 11.20
N PHE A 101 8.76 3.15 10.35
CA PHE A 101 7.76 2.20 9.84
C PHE A 101 7.16 1.34 10.98
N SER A 102 8.03 0.74 11.80
CA SER A 102 7.65 -0.14 12.91
C SER A 102 6.90 0.58 14.05
N ALA A 103 7.08 1.89 14.19
CA ALA A 103 6.30 2.69 15.13
C ALA A 103 4.81 2.79 14.74
N HIS A 104 4.47 2.68 13.45
CA HIS A 104 3.12 2.99 12.96
C HIS A 104 2.38 1.80 12.35
N ILE A 105 3.05 0.92 11.61
CA ILE A 105 2.39 -0.12 10.81
C ILE A 105 2.01 -1.37 11.61
N PRO A 106 2.87 -1.94 12.47
CA PRO A 106 2.53 -3.11 13.29
C PRO A 106 1.24 -2.98 14.08
N ASN A 107 1.02 -1.81 14.68
CA ASN A 107 -0.12 -1.54 15.54
C ASN A 107 -1.24 -0.75 14.83
N HIS A 108 -1.23 -0.70 13.50
CA HIS A 108 -2.24 0.03 12.75
C HIS A 108 -3.63 -0.61 12.97
N PRO A 109 -4.67 0.15 13.37
CA PRO A 109 -5.97 -0.41 13.76
C PRO A 109 -6.67 -1.17 12.62
N THR A 110 -6.44 -0.76 11.37
CA THR A 110 -7.02 -1.41 10.18
C THR A 110 -6.21 -2.62 9.71
N ARG A 111 -5.04 -2.92 10.31
CA ARG A 111 -4.17 -4.00 9.83
C ARG A 111 -4.86 -5.38 9.81
N PRO A 112 -5.65 -5.77 10.82
CA PRO A 112 -6.40 -7.03 10.75
C PRO A 112 -7.37 -7.09 9.56
N LEU A 113 -7.94 -5.95 9.15
CA LEU A 113 -8.80 -5.87 7.97
C LEU A 113 -7.99 -5.97 6.67
N PHE A 114 -6.79 -5.35 6.60
CA PHE A 114 -5.90 -5.54 5.45
C PHE A 114 -5.55 -7.02 5.25
N HIS A 115 -5.22 -7.73 6.34
CA HIS A 115 -4.95 -9.16 6.31
C HIS A 115 -6.18 -9.96 5.82
N ALA A 116 -7.36 -9.65 6.36
CA ALA A 116 -8.58 -10.38 5.98
C ALA A 116 -9.00 -10.14 4.53
N CYS A 117 -8.89 -8.92 4.02
CA CYS A 117 -9.28 -8.60 2.66
C CYS A 117 -8.37 -9.20 1.58
N GLN A 118 -7.18 -9.72 1.93
CA GLN A 118 -6.32 -10.43 0.97
C GLN A 118 -7.04 -11.60 0.29
N VAL A 119 -8.05 -12.19 0.96
CA VAL A 119 -8.89 -13.26 0.41
C VAL A 119 -9.65 -12.87 -0.84
N PHE A 120 -9.79 -11.57 -1.13
CA PHE A 120 -10.42 -11.14 -2.37
C PHE A 120 -9.44 -11.08 -3.54
N ASP A 121 -8.14 -11.28 -3.31
CA ASP A 121 -7.18 -11.60 -4.36
C ASP A 121 -7.16 -13.13 -4.59
N PRO A 122 -7.62 -13.63 -5.75
CA PRO A 122 -7.61 -15.07 -6.04
C PRO A 122 -6.22 -15.70 -5.97
N ARG A 123 -5.15 -14.92 -6.18
CA ARG A 123 -3.76 -15.41 -6.06
C ARG A 123 -3.40 -15.74 -4.62
N TYR A 124 -3.94 -14.99 -3.65
CA TYR A 124 -3.68 -15.22 -2.23
C TYR A 124 -4.28 -16.54 -1.73
N ILE A 125 -5.52 -16.83 -2.14
CA ILE A 125 -6.21 -18.08 -1.82
C ILE A 125 -5.57 -19.26 -2.54
N HIS A 126 -5.19 -19.09 -3.80
CA HIS A 126 -4.55 -20.13 -4.59
C HIS A 126 -3.18 -20.53 -4.03
N ALA A 127 -2.34 -19.55 -3.70
CA ALA A 127 -1.02 -19.78 -3.09
C ALA A 127 -1.08 -20.19 -1.61
N GLY A 128 -2.27 -20.41 -1.07
CA GLY A 128 -2.54 -20.68 0.34
C GLY A 128 -2.59 -22.15 0.72
N ASP A 129 -2.30 -22.43 1.98
CA ASP A 129 -2.57 -23.73 2.60
C ASP A 129 -4.07 -23.90 2.93
N LEU A 130 -4.40 -25.03 3.57
CA LEU A 130 -5.77 -25.30 4.02
C LEU A 130 -6.26 -24.28 5.07
N LEU A 131 -5.36 -23.64 5.82
CA LEU A 131 -5.74 -22.62 6.80
C LEU A 131 -6.22 -21.36 6.10
N ARG A 132 -5.58 -20.94 4.99
CA ARG A 132 -6.07 -19.79 4.20
C ARG A 132 -7.46 -20.00 3.61
N LYS A 133 -7.87 -21.26 3.41
CA LYS A 133 -9.21 -21.63 2.91
C LYS A 133 -10.26 -21.70 4.00
N ASN A 134 -9.91 -21.48 5.28
CA ASN A 134 -10.87 -21.41 6.37
C ASN A 134 -11.46 -20.00 6.48
N ILE A 135 -12.69 -19.81 6.01
CA ILE A 135 -13.42 -18.53 6.05
C ILE A 135 -13.46 -17.87 7.44
N ARG A 136 -13.45 -18.68 8.52
CA ARG A 136 -13.54 -18.18 9.90
C ARG A 136 -12.28 -17.44 10.35
N GLN A 137 -11.16 -17.58 9.64
CA GLN A 137 -9.94 -16.79 9.89
C GLN A 137 -10.12 -15.29 9.57
N TYR A 138 -11.18 -14.96 8.83
CA TYR A 138 -11.41 -13.63 8.28
C TYR A 138 -12.68 -12.99 8.87
N ASN A 139 -13.03 -13.33 10.11
CA ASN A 139 -14.26 -12.91 10.80
C ASN A 139 -14.38 -11.38 11.06
N ILE A 140 -13.32 -10.61 10.79
CA ILE A 140 -13.39 -9.14 10.79
C ILE A 140 -14.20 -8.61 9.60
N ILE A 141 -14.28 -9.37 8.50
CA ILE A 141 -15.27 -9.15 7.44
C ILE A 141 -16.62 -9.56 8.04
N LYS A 142 -17.52 -8.60 8.15
CA LYS A 142 -18.79 -8.73 8.89
C LYS A 142 -19.58 -9.97 8.44
N GLU A 143 -19.61 -10.21 7.15
CA GLU A 143 -20.34 -11.30 6.51
C GLU A 143 -19.73 -12.68 6.81
N PHE A 144 -18.44 -12.73 7.16
CA PHE A 144 -17.72 -13.96 7.48
C PHE A 144 -17.75 -14.31 8.97
N ALA A 145 -18.16 -13.40 9.85
CA ALA A 145 -18.33 -13.67 11.28
C ALA A 145 -19.42 -14.72 11.54
N ASN A 146 -20.51 -14.67 10.76
CA ASN A 146 -21.62 -15.61 10.81
C ASN A 146 -22.14 -15.88 9.39
N PRO A 147 -21.41 -16.68 8.58
CA PRO A 147 -21.75 -16.88 7.18
C PRO A 147 -23.00 -17.75 7.03
N SER A 148 -23.84 -17.45 6.04
CA SER A 148 -24.94 -18.34 5.68
C SER A 148 -24.43 -19.61 4.99
N ASP A 149 -25.26 -20.65 4.93
CA ASP A 149 -24.93 -21.89 4.22
C ASP A 149 -24.65 -21.64 2.73
N GLU A 150 -25.36 -20.69 2.11
CA GLU A 150 -25.09 -20.27 0.74
C GLU A 150 -23.71 -19.63 0.60
N LEU A 151 -23.32 -18.75 1.52
CA LEU A 151 -22.00 -18.12 1.51
C LEU A 151 -20.89 -19.15 1.72
N LEU A 152 -21.09 -20.12 2.63
CA LEU A 152 -20.14 -21.23 2.83
C LEU A 152 -19.98 -22.07 1.55
N ARG A 153 -21.07 -22.33 0.83
CA ARG A 153 -21.03 -23.04 -0.45
C ARG A 153 -20.26 -22.24 -1.51
N GLU A 154 -20.56 -20.95 -1.67
CA GLU A 154 -19.84 -20.08 -2.60
C GLU A 154 -18.36 -19.97 -2.27
N TRP A 155 -18.02 -19.85 -0.99
CA TRP A 155 -16.64 -19.87 -0.52
C TRP A 155 -15.90 -21.16 -0.89
N GLY A 156 -16.55 -22.31 -0.72
CA GLY A 156 -16.00 -23.61 -1.12
C GLY A 156 -15.72 -23.67 -2.62
N ILE A 157 -16.64 -23.17 -3.46
CA ILE A 157 -16.43 -23.06 -4.91
C ILE A 157 -15.24 -22.15 -5.21
N TYR A 158 -15.21 -20.96 -4.61
CA TYR A 158 -14.13 -19.98 -4.79
C TYR A 158 -12.75 -20.56 -4.46
N CYS A 159 -12.63 -21.26 -3.33
CA CYS A 159 -11.38 -21.92 -2.90
C CYS A 159 -10.94 -23.08 -3.80
N GLY A 160 -11.85 -23.62 -4.60
CA GLY A 160 -11.61 -24.68 -5.58
C GLY A 160 -11.46 -24.18 -7.01
N LEU A 161 -11.60 -22.88 -7.27
CA LEU A 161 -11.36 -22.33 -8.60
C LEU A 161 -9.87 -22.43 -8.94
N ASP A 162 -9.60 -22.97 -10.12
CA ASP A 162 -8.26 -22.93 -10.70
C ASP A 162 -7.99 -21.51 -11.21
N ASN A 163 -7.07 -20.84 -10.53
CA ASN A 163 -6.66 -19.46 -10.79
C ASN A 163 -5.16 -19.39 -11.12
N GLU A 164 -4.53 -20.50 -11.54
CA GLU A 164 -3.07 -20.62 -11.75
C GLU A 164 -2.48 -19.59 -12.72
N PHE A 165 -3.26 -19.11 -13.70
CA PHE A 165 -2.77 -18.26 -14.80
C PHE A 165 -3.31 -16.83 -14.81
N LEU A 166 -3.65 -16.31 -13.64
CA LEU A 166 -4.12 -14.95 -13.54
C LEU A 166 -2.91 -13.99 -13.44
N GLY A 167 -2.48 -13.43 -14.58
CA GLY A 167 -1.42 -12.42 -14.68
C GLY A 167 -1.74 -11.11 -13.95
N GLU A 168 -1.79 -9.98 -14.66
CA GLU A 168 -2.35 -8.75 -14.06
C GLU A 168 -3.88 -8.85 -13.94
N ILE A 169 -4.36 -9.05 -12.71
CA ILE A 169 -5.80 -9.13 -12.42
C ILE A 169 -6.34 -7.75 -12.10
N LYS A 170 -7.34 -7.32 -12.87
CA LYS A 170 -8.25 -6.26 -12.46
C LYS A 170 -9.30 -6.86 -11.54
N LEU A 171 -9.14 -6.63 -10.23
CA LEU A 171 -9.95 -7.28 -9.19
C LEU A 171 -11.44 -6.97 -9.33
N ASP A 172 -11.80 -5.75 -9.73
CA ASP A 172 -13.17 -5.36 -10.07
C ASP A 172 -13.76 -6.25 -11.18
N GLN A 173 -13.05 -6.41 -12.30
CA GLN A 173 -13.51 -7.23 -13.41
C GLN A 173 -13.59 -8.71 -13.05
N TYR A 174 -12.62 -9.20 -12.27
CA TYR A 174 -12.65 -10.57 -11.76
C TYR A 174 -13.93 -10.82 -10.96
N TRP A 175 -14.25 -9.97 -9.99
CA TRP A 175 -15.43 -10.17 -9.14
C TRP A 175 -16.74 -9.95 -9.90
N LEU A 176 -16.82 -8.98 -10.80
CA LEU A 176 -17.97 -8.79 -11.69
C LEU A 176 -18.26 -10.03 -12.55
N ASN A 177 -17.21 -10.64 -13.13
CA ASN A 177 -17.35 -11.86 -13.93
C ASN A 177 -17.77 -13.08 -13.10
N LYS A 178 -17.57 -13.05 -11.78
CA LYS A 178 -17.99 -14.10 -10.84
C LYS A 178 -19.38 -13.89 -10.26
N ALA A 179 -20.05 -12.76 -10.51
CA ALA A 179 -21.34 -12.44 -9.91
C ALA A 179 -22.44 -13.46 -10.22
N THR A 180 -22.40 -14.15 -11.36
CA THR A 180 -23.37 -15.20 -11.70
C THR A 180 -23.12 -16.52 -10.97
N GLN A 181 -21.84 -16.86 -10.74
CA GLN A 181 -21.43 -18.10 -10.09
C GLN A 181 -21.40 -17.98 -8.56
N LEU A 182 -21.02 -16.80 -8.07
CA LEU A 182 -20.76 -16.48 -6.67
C LEU A 182 -21.47 -15.16 -6.30
N PRO A 183 -22.81 -15.09 -6.39
CA PRO A 183 -23.54 -13.83 -6.25
C PRO A 183 -23.36 -13.17 -4.88
N ILE A 184 -23.30 -13.94 -3.79
CA ILE A 184 -23.13 -13.37 -2.44
C ILE A 184 -21.69 -12.92 -2.25
N LEU A 185 -20.73 -13.79 -2.52
CA LEU A 185 -19.30 -13.52 -2.31
C LEU A 185 -18.78 -12.42 -3.24
N SER A 186 -19.27 -12.34 -4.48
CA SER A 186 -18.93 -11.26 -5.42
C SER A 186 -19.40 -9.91 -4.92
N ASN A 187 -20.64 -9.81 -4.44
CA ASN A 187 -21.16 -8.56 -3.87
C ASN A 187 -20.31 -8.12 -2.66
N ILE A 188 -20.00 -9.05 -1.74
CA ILE A 188 -19.13 -8.77 -0.61
C ILE A 188 -17.76 -8.30 -1.12
N ALA A 189 -17.13 -9.01 -2.04
CA ALA A 189 -15.82 -8.64 -2.54
C ALA A 189 -15.82 -7.22 -3.14
N LEU A 190 -16.83 -6.87 -3.94
CA LEU A 190 -16.95 -5.54 -4.56
C LEU A 190 -17.06 -4.41 -3.51
N ASP A 191 -17.68 -4.66 -2.36
CA ASP A 191 -17.74 -3.71 -1.25
C ASP A 191 -16.36 -3.48 -0.60
N TYR A 192 -15.54 -4.53 -0.47
CA TYR A 192 -14.26 -4.46 0.24
C TYR A 192 -13.07 -4.10 -0.64
N ILE A 193 -13.04 -4.49 -1.92
CA ILE A 193 -11.86 -4.28 -2.77
C ILE A 193 -11.55 -2.79 -3.01
N CYS A 194 -12.59 -1.95 -3.00
CA CYS A 194 -12.52 -0.52 -3.28
C CYS A 194 -12.44 0.35 -2.03
N LEU A 195 -12.26 -0.23 -0.84
CA LEU A 195 -12.13 0.54 0.40
C LEU A 195 -10.95 1.54 0.30
N PRO A 196 -11.10 2.76 0.80
CA PRO A 196 -10.01 3.74 0.80
C PRO A 196 -8.90 3.29 1.74
N ILE A 197 -7.64 3.36 1.26
CA ILE A 197 -6.46 2.94 2.03
C ILE A 197 -5.91 4.07 2.90
N SER A 198 -6.03 5.33 2.44
CA SER A 198 -5.48 6.49 3.16
C SER A 198 -6.57 7.29 3.90
N SER A 199 -6.29 7.63 5.17
CA SER A 199 -7.14 8.57 5.92
C SER A 199 -7.10 9.95 5.27
N CYS A 200 -6.02 10.34 4.59
CA CYS A 200 -5.94 11.62 3.88
C CYS A 200 -7.04 11.79 2.83
N THR A 201 -7.46 10.71 2.15
CA THR A 201 -8.60 10.76 1.23
C THR A 201 -9.89 11.09 1.98
N VAL A 202 -10.09 10.44 3.11
CA VAL A 202 -11.26 10.64 3.98
C VAL A 202 -11.23 12.03 4.64
N GLU A 203 -10.06 12.50 5.08
CA GLU A 203 -9.82 13.82 5.67
C GLU A 203 -9.97 14.94 4.64
N ARG A 204 -9.54 14.73 3.38
CA ARG A 204 -9.86 15.65 2.28
C ARG A 204 -11.36 15.68 2.04
N SER A 205 -12.03 14.53 2.01
CA SER A 205 -13.50 14.48 1.88
C SER A 205 -14.19 15.22 3.02
N PHE A 206 -13.73 15.06 4.27
CA PHE A 206 -14.26 15.78 5.42
C PHE A 206 -13.92 17.27 5.38
N SER A 207 -12.71 17.66 4.96
CA SER A 207 -12.32 19.06 4.80
C SER A 207 -13.16 19.75 3.72
N MET A 208 -13.40 19.05 2.60
CA MET A 208 -14.27 19.51 1.53
C MET A 208 -15.73 19.58 2.00
N TYR A 209 -16.21 18.59 2.73
CA TYR A 209 -17.55 18.61 3.34
C TYR A 209 -17.71 19.79 4.32
N ASN A 210 -16.69 20.05 5.14
CA ASN A 210 -16.68 21.20 6.04
C ASN A 210 -16.66 22.52 5.27
N SER A 211 -16.00 22.62 4.11
CA SER A 211 -16.10 23.82 3.25
C SER A 211 -17.50 24.01 2.64
N LEU A 212 -18.26 22.92 2.43
CA LEU A 212 -19.66 23.00 2.00
C LEU A 212 -20.58 23.44 3.14
N LEU A 213 -20.20 23.15 4.39
CA LEU A 213 -20.91 23.52 5.61
C LEU A 213 -20.43 24.85 6.23
N ASP A 214 -19.46 25.53 5.60
CA ASP A 214 -18.91 26.77 6.11
C ASP A 214 -19.97 27.88 6.14
N ASN A 215 -19.77 28.86 7.03
CA ASN A 215 -20.76 29.87 7.42
C ASN A 215 -21.27 30.71 6.23
N ASP A 216 -20.52 30.79 5.13
CA ASP A 216 -20.92 31.49 3.91
C ASP A 216 -22.07 30.79 3.14
N ARG A 217 -22.42 29.53 3.46
CA ARG A 217 -23.42 28.73 2.72
C ARG A 217 -24.58 28.20 3.58
N GLN A 218 -24.84 28.81 4.74
CA GLN A 218 -25.94 28.44 5.65
C GLN A 218 -27.36 28.53 5.06
N SER A 219 -27.53 28.99 3.82
CA SER A 219 -28.83 29.07 3.14
C SER A 219 -29.22 27.80 2.36
N LEU A 220 -28.35 26.80 2.27
CA LEU A 220 -28.66 25.57 1.55
C LEU A 220 -29.64 24.69 2.34
N SER A 221 -30.77 24.35 1.70
CA SER A 221 -31.68 23.34 2.22
C SER A 221 -30.98 21.97 2.32
N LYS A 222 -31.46 21.10 3.21
CA LYS A 222 -30.93 19.74 3.38
C LYS A 222 -30.93 18.93 2.07
N ASP A 223 -31.93 19.14 1.22
CA ASP A 223 -32.05 18.49 -0.09
C ASP A 223 -31.05 19.07 -1.11
N SER A 224 -30.87 20.39 -1.11
CA SER A 224 -29.84 21.05 -1.94
C SER A 224 -28.44 20.63 -1.52
N LEU A 225 -28.17 20.50 -0.22
CA LEU A 225 -26.90 20.01 0.32
C LEU A 225 -26.64 18.56 -0.09
N LYS A 226 -27.67 17.70 -0.04
CA LYS A 226 -27.60 16.31 -0.48
C LYS A 226 -27.33 16.21 -1.98
N GLY A 227 -28.03 16.99 -2.79
CA GLY A 227 -27.83 17.07 -4.25
C GLY A 227 -26.44 17.61 -4.61
N LEU A 228 -25.98 18.66 -3.94
CA LEU A 228 -24.66 19.24 -4.14
C LEU A 228 -23.56 18.24 -3.76
N SER A 229 -23.69 17.57 -2.60
CA SER A 229 -22.77 16.51 -2.19
C SER A 229 -22.73 15.37 -3.21
N MET A 230 -23.89 14.95 -3.72
CA MET A 230 -23.98 13.90 -4.74
C MET A 230 -23.31 14.32 -6.06
N LEU A 231 -23.48 15.56 -6.50
CA LEU A 231 -22.83 16.10 -7.71
C LEU A 231 -21.33 16.29 -7.51
N TYR A 232 -20.87 16.66 -6.31
CA TYR A 232 -19.46 16.94 -6.04
C TYR A 232 -18.62 15.67 -5.81
N PHE A 233 -19.19 14.63 -5.17
CA PHE A 233 -18.48 13.37 -4.93
C PHE A 233 -18.59 12.37 -6.09
N ASN A 234 -19.58 12.53 -6.98
CA ASN A 234 -19.75 11.68 -8.18
C ASN A 234 -19.50 12.41 -9.50
N GLY A 235 -19.24 13.72 -9.46
CA GLY A 235 -18.88 14.51 -10.64
C GLY A 235 -17.40 14.32 -10.94
N VAL A 236 -17.11 13.32 -11.77
CA VAL A 236 -15.86 13.20 -12.51
C VAL A 236 -15.93 14.08 -13.75
#